data_AF-A0A6G0YCX5-F1
#
_entry.id   AF-A0A6G0YCX5-F1
#
_cell.length_a   1.000
_cell.length_b   1.000
_cell.length_c   1.000
_cell.angle_alpha   90.00
_cell.angle_beta   90.00
_cell.angle_gamma   90.00
#
_symmetry.space_group_name_H-M   'P 1'
#
loop_
_entity.id
_entity.type
_entity.pdbx_description
1 polymer ?
#
loop_
_entity_poly.entity_id
_entity_poly.type
_entity_poly.pdbx_seq_one_letter_code
_entity_poly.pdbx_strand_id
1 'polypeptide(L)'
;MEVSKWISYCVKKKALFCNICLCYGDGSGSFSKGFSVWRHVYERISDHEETITHKLNVDAHLMKKQFSSVDSLLTHGLGSIRKIQVKNNRNVLLRLIDVLKLIGKRGLSYRGKTNEAAYSLDDSSLDHGNFLEITLLISKYDSLLKGPGRDYLIRGNI
;
A
#
# COMPACT_ATOMS: atom_id res chain seq x y z
N MET A 1 23.72 -9.02 25.47
CA MET A 1 24.18 -7.66 25.11
C MET A 1 24.16 -7.58 23.60
N GLU A 2 23.15 -6.93 23.03
CA GLU A 2 23.08 -6.71 21.60
C GLU A 2 24.11 -5.65 21.21
N VAL A 3 24.93 -5.96 20.20
CA VAL A 3 25.89 -5.01 19.66
C VAL A 3 25.09 -3.97 18.87
N SER A 4 25.12 -2.70 19.30
CA SER A 4 24.44 -1.61 18.60
C SER A 4 24.86 -1.61 17.13
N LYS A 5 23.86 -1.69 16.24
CA LYS A 5 24.04 -1.91 14.80
C LYS A 5 24.64 -0.70 14.08
N TRP A 6 24.61 0.47 14.72
CA TRP A 6 24.89 1.76 14.08
C TRP A 6 26.24 2.37 14.48
N ILE A 7 26.90 1.82 15.50
CA ILE A 7 28.13 2.39 16.07
C ILE A 7 29.38 1.64 15.60
N SER A 8 30.39 2.40 15.17
CA SER A 8 31.71 1.92 14.80
C SER A 8 32.81 2.64 15.58
N TYR A 9 33.86 1.94 15.98
CA TYR A 9 35.01 2.52 16.67
C TYR A 9 36.15 2.87 15.70
N CYS A 10 36.72 4.06 15.84
CA CYS A 10 37.91 4.49 15.10
C CYS A 10 39.15 4.45 16.00
N VAL A 11 40.09 3.54 15.71
CA VAL A 11 41.35 3.39 16.47
C VAL A 11 42.21 4.64 16.43
N LYS A 12 42.34 5.30 15.27
CA LYS A 12 43.17 6.50 15.10
C LYS A 12 42.70 7.68 15.94
N LYS A 13 41.38 7.90 16.02
CA LYS A 13 40.76 9.00 16.77
C LYS A 13 40.38 8.61 18.19
N LYS A 14 40.51 7.33 18.56
CA LYS A 14 40.05 6.76 19.83
C LYS A 14 38.63 7.20 20.19
N ALA A 15 37.71 7.10 19.23
CA ALA A 15 36.35 7.60 19.38
C ALA A 15 35.33 6.71 18.65
N LEU A 16 34.09 6.73 19.14
CA LEU A 16 32.92 6.08 18.57
C LEU A 16 32.24 7.00 17.56
N PHE A 17 31.77 6.41 16.46
CA PHE A 17 31.08 7.09 15.38
C PHE A 17 29.80 6.35 15.03
N CYS A 18 28.73 7.10 14.75
CA CYS A 18 27.52 6.52 14.18
C CYS A 18 27.61 6.53 12.65
N ASN A 19 27.62 5.35 12.04
CA ASN A 19 27.79 5.21 10.59
C ASN A 19 26.66 5.90 9.81
N ILE A 20 25.41 5.78 10.27
CA ILE A 20 24.25 6.43 9.66
C ILE A 20 24.31 7.95 9.77
N CYS A 21 24.59 8.47 10.97
CA CYS A 21 24.68 9.92 11.17
C CYS A 21 25.91 10.55 10.50
N LEU A 22 26.93 9.75 10.19
CA LEU A 22 28.07 10.19 9.39
C LEU A 22 27.72 10.30 7.90
N CYS A 23 26.90 9.37 7.39
CA CYS A 23 26.53 9.32 5.97
C CYS A 23 25.37 10.24 5.59
N TYR A 24 24.41 10.45 6.49
CA TYR A 24 23.15 11.18 6.20
C TYR A 24 22.94 12.43 7.06
N GLY A 25 23.76 12.64 8.08
CA GLY A 25 23.67 13.81 8.95
C GLY A 25 24.45 15.02 8.42
N ASP A 26 24.27 16.16 9.08
CA ASP A 26 24.94 17.44 8.83
C ASP A 26 26.35 17.54 9.46
N GLY A 27 26.81 16.47 10.13
CA GLY A 27 28.08 16.44 10.84
C GLY A 27 28.11 17.23 12.16
N SER A 28 26.98 17.77 12.62
CA SER A 28 26.94 18.61 13.84
C SER A 28 26.99 17.80 15.13
N GLY A 29 26.47 16.56 15.12
CA GLY A 29 26.31 15.70 16.29
C GLY A 29 27.59 15.09 16.86
N SER A 30 27.58 14.81 18.16
CA SER A 30 28.73 14.24 18.91
C SER A 30 29.21 12.90 18.34
N PHE A 31 28.29 12.04 17.89
CA PHE A 31 28.61 10.76 17.25
C PHE A 31 29.02 10.89 15.76
N SER A 32 28.87 12.06 15.15
CA SER A 32 29.40 12.35 13.81
C SER A 32 30.82 12.95 13.89
N LYS A 33 31.11 13.75 14.93
CA LYS A 33 32.44 14.33 15.19
C LYS A 33 33.40 13.34 15.89
N GLY A 34 32.84 12.40 16.63
CA GLY A 34 33.57 11.36 17.36
C GLY A 34 33.32 11.48 18.86
N PHE A 35 32.72 10.45 19.43
CA PHE A 35 32.41 10.38 20.86
C PHE A 35 33.51 9.61 21.60
N SER A 36 34.20 10.25 22.55
CA SER A 36 35.35 9.69 23.28
C SER A 36 35.15 9.61 24.79
N VAL A 37 33.93 9.88 25.29
CA VAL A 37 33.62 9.84 26.72
C VAL A 37 33.19 8.42 27.10
N TRP A 38 34.05 7.71 27.83
CA TRP A 38 33.82 6.30 28.16
C TRP A 38 32.86 6.06 29.34
N ARG A 39 32.50 7.13 30.07
CA ARG A 39 31.53 7.05 31.17
C ARG A 39 30.12 7.00 30.61
N HIS A 40 29.30 6.06 31.07
CA HIS A 40 27.90 5.88 30.63
C HIS A 40 27.76 5.65 29.11
N VAL A 41 28.74 5.00 28.46
CA VAL A 41 28.75 4.81 26.99
C VAL A 41 27.47 4.18 26.48
N TYR A 42 26.98 3.13 27.13
CA TYR A 42 25.76 2.44 26.69
C TYR A 42 24.52 3.32 26.78
N GLU A 43 24.38 4.09 27.86
CA GLU A 43 23.30 5.06 28.05
C GLU A 43 23.35 6.14 26.97
N ARG A 44 24.54 6.68 26.69
CA ARG A 44 24.73 7.72 25.66
C ARG A 44 24.54 7.21 24.23
N ILE A 45 24.80 5.93 23.98
CA ILE A 45 24.46 5.29 22.71
C ILE A 45 22.94 5.16 22.61
N SER A 46 22.27 4.70 23.67
CA SER A 46 20.81 4.59 23.71
C SER A 46 20.14 5.94 23.48
N ASP A 47 20.53 6.97 24.23
CA ASP A 47 20.04 8.34 24.07
C ASP A 47 20.25 8.84 22.63
N HIS A 48 21.41 8.55 22.04
CA HIS A 48 21.71 8.90 20.67
C HIS A 48 20.77 8.24 19.66
N GLU A 49 20.56 6.93 19.79
CA GLU A 49 19.65 6.17 18.92
C GLU A 49 18.20 6.65 19.03
N GLU A 50 17.81 7.16 20.20
CA GLU A 50 16.49 7.74 20.42
C GLU A 50 16.31 9.15 19.86
N THR A 51 17.39 9.86 19.52
CA THR A 51 17.30 11.22 18.97
C THR A 51 16.55 11.26 17.64
N ILE A 52 15.81 12.35 17.43
CA ILE A 52 15.10 12.62 16.17
C ILE A 52 16.07 12.64 15.00
N THR A 53 17.25 13.25 15.17
CA THR A 53 18.27 13.31 14.13
C THR A 53 18.73 11.93 13.69
N HIS A 54 19.00 11.02 14.63
CA HIS A 54 19.36 9.64 14.29
C HIS A 54 18.24 8.93 13.54
N LYS A 55 16.99 9.02 14.04
CA LYS A 55 15.82 8.40 13.43
C LYS A 55 15.59 8.90 11.99
N LEU A 56 15.67 10.22 11.77
CA LEU A 56 15.56 10.80 10.42
C LEU A 56 16.67 10.32 9.48
N ASN A 57 17.90 10.18 9.97
CA ASN A 57 19.00 9.64 9.17
C ASN A 57 18.82 8.16 8.85
N VAL A 58 18.25 7.38 9.77
CA VAL A 58 17.86 5.97 9.53
C VAL A 58 16.75 5.91 8.48
N ASP A 59 15.73 6.75 8.58
CA ASP A 59 14.66 6.82 7.59
C ASP A 59 15.19 7.18 6.21
N ALA A 60 16.08 8.18 6.12
CA ALA A 60 16.75 8.55 4.88
C ALA A 60 17.57 7.40 4.29
N HIS A 61 18.27 6.63 5.12
CA HIS A 61 19.01 5.44 4.70
C HIS A 61 18.08 4.34 4.18
N LEU A 62 16.97 4.07 4.88
CA LEU A 62 15.98 3.07 4.48
C LEU A 62 15.29 3.47 3.17
N MET A 63 14.90 4.74 3.04
CA MET A 63 14.35 5.29 1.80
C MET A 63 15.35 5.13 0.67
N LYS A 64 16.61 5.56 0.84
CA LYS A 64 17.64 5.41 -0.20
C LYS A 64 17.89 3.95 -0.58
N LYS A 65 17.88 3.03 0.39
CA LYS A 65 18.04 1.59 0.14
C LYS A 65 16.83 1.02 -0.61
N GLN A 66 15.63 1.43 -0.22
CA GLN A 66 14.36 1.03 -0.82
C GLN A 66 14.14 1.65 -2.21
N PHE A 67 14.75 2.79 -2.50
CA PHE A 67 14.68 3.53 -3.77
C PHE A 67 16.02 3.55 -4.51
N SER A 68 16.89 2.57 -4.24
CA SER A 68 18.24 2.50 -4.80
C SER A 68 18.28 2.18 -6.30
N SER A 69 17.16 1.75 -6.89
CA SER A 69 17.01 1.58 -8.33
C SER A 69 15.67 2.15 -8.83
N VAL A 70 15.64 2.55 -10.09
CA VAL A 70 14.40 2.95 -10.79
C VAL A 70 13.37 1.81 -10.70
N ASP A 71 13.83 0.56 -10.81
CA ASP A 71 12.98 -0.62 -10.63
C ASP A 71 12.35 -0.70 -9.25
N SER A 72 13.05 -0.38 -8.16
CA SER A 72 12.47 -0.49 -6.81
C SER A 72 11.42 0.60 -6.53
N LEU A 73 11.62 1.79 -7.12
CA LEU A 73 10.67 2.90 -7.09
C LEU A 73 9.39 2.57 -7.89
N LEU A 74 9.56 1.97 -9.08
CA LEU A 74 8.46 1.42 -9.87
C LEU A 74 7.77 0.26 -9.16
N THR A 75 8.51 -0.67 -8.55
CA THR A 75 7.95 -1.85 -7.88
C THR A 75 7.14 -1.45 -6.64
N HIS A 76 7.56 -0.43 -5.88
CA HIS A 76 6.80 0.06 -4.73
C HIS A 76 5.59 0.91 -5.15
N GLY A 77 5.77 1.80 -6.14
CA GLY A 77 4.67 2.57 -6.72
C GLY A 77 3.60 1.67 -7.34
N LEU A 78 4.00 0.81 -8.27
CA LEU A 78 3.13 -0.18 -8.92
C LEU A 78 2.61 -1.23 -7.92
N GLY A 79 3.40 -1.60 -6.92
CA GLY A 79 2.99 -2.54 -5.87
C GLY A 79 1.86 -2.00 -5.01
N SER A 80 1.91 -0.71 -4.66
CA SER A 80 0.82 -0.04 -3.92
C SER A 80 -0.44 0.13 -4.77
N ILE A 81 -0.30 0.50 -6.05
CA ILE A 81 -1.40 0.57 -7.02
C ILE A 81 -2.04 -0.82 -7.20
N ARG A 82 -1.24 -1.88 -7.36
CA ARG A 82 -1.72 -3.25 -7.50
C ARG A 82 -2.49 -3.71 -6.26
N LYS A 83 -2.02 -3.37 -5.05
CA LYS A 83 -2.75 -3.68 -3.80
C LYS A 83 -4.11 -2.99 -3.76
N ILE A 84 -4.18 -1.72 -4.19
CA ILE A 84 -5.43 -0.97 -4.27
C ILE A 84 -6.37 -1.60 -5.30
N GLN A 85 -5.88 -1.95 -6.49
CA GLN A 85 -6.67 -2.65 -7.51
C GLN A 85 -7.21 -3.98 -7.01
N VAL A 86 -6.39 -4.82 -6.38
CA VAL A 86 -6.83 -6.10 -5.80
C VAL A 86 -7.91 -5.88 -4.74
N LYS A 87 -7.74 -4.88 -3.87
CA LYS A 87 -8.73 -4.51 -2.85
C LYS A 87 -10.05 -4.07 -3.50
N ASN A 88 -9.98 -3.23 -4.53
CA ASN A 88 -11.16 -2.75 -5.26
C ASN A 88 -11.89 -3.90 -5.98
N ASN A 89 -11.16 -4.79 -6.64
CA ASN A 89 -11.74 -5.95 -7.32
C ASN A 89 -12.45 -6.89 -6.34
N ARG A 90 -11.83 -7.18 -5.17
CA ARG A 90 -12.46 -7.96 -4.10
C ARG A 90 -13.74 -7.29 -3.61
N ASN A 91 -13.69 -5.98 -3.42
CA ASN A 91 -14.84 -5.21 -3.01
C ASN A 91 -15.98 -5.32 -4.02
N VAL A 92 -15.71 -5.16 -5.32
CA VAL A 92 -16.71 -5.33 -6.38
C VAL A 92 -17.32 -6.74 -6.34
N LEU A 93 -16.51 -7.78 -6.25
CA LEU A 93 -17.00 -9.16 -6.16
C LEU A 93 -17.91 -9.38 -4.96
N LEU A 94 -17.62 -8.78 -3.80
CA LEU A 94 -18.48 -8.86 -2.62
C LEU A 94 -19.88 -8.26 -2.88
N ARG A 95 -19.98 -7.13 -3.58
CA ARG A 95 -21.29 -6.56 -3.94
C ARG A 95 -22.07 -7.52 -4.83
N LEU A 96 -21.42 -8.10 -5.85
CA LEU A 96 -22.06 -9.05 -6.75
C LEU A 96 -22.54 -10.30 -6.01
N ILE A 97 -21.72 -10.82 -5.08
CA ILE A 97 -22.11 -11.96 -4.22
C ILE A 97 -23.34 -11.60 -3.36
N ASP A 98 -23.41 -10.39 -2.83
CA ASP A 98 -24.56 -9.98 -2.03
C ASP A 98 -25.83 -9.82 -2.87
N VAL A 99 -25.72 -9.37 -4.12
CA VAL A 99 -26.83 -9.42 -5.10
C VAL A 99 -27.27 -10.87 -5.35
N LEU A 100 -26.32 -11.79 -5.55
CA LEU A 100 -26.64 -13.21 -5.76
C LEU A 100 -27.36 -13.83 -4.57
N LYS A 101 -26.89 -13.53 -3.35
CA LYS A 101 -27.53 -13.97 -2.10
C LYS A 101 -28.93 -13.38 -1.94
N LEU A 102 -29.13 -12.11 -2.28
CA LEU A 102 -30.43 -11.45 -2.22
C LEU A 102 -31.45 -12.16 -3.12
N ILE A 103 -31.08 -12.36 -4.39
CA ILE A 103 -31.94 -13.03 -5.39
C ILE A 103 -32.26 -14.45 -4.92
N GLY A 104 -31.24 -15.22 -4.53
CA GLY A 104 -31.40 -16.60 -4.06
C GLY A 104 -32.26 -16.71 -2.80
N LYS A 105 -32.05 -15.83 -1.83
CA LYS A 105 -32.87 -15.77 -0.59
C LYS A 105 -34.34 -15.47 -0.87
N ARG A 106 -34.63 -14.73 -1.94
CA ARG A 106 -35.99 -14.36 -2.33
C ARG A 106 -36.62 -15.35 -3.31
N GLY A 107 -35.87 -16.34 -3.80
CA GLY A 107 -36.34 -17.27 -4.82
C GLY A 107 -36.64 -16.60 -6.17
N LEU A 108 -35.98 -15.48 -6.46
CA LEU A 108 -36.15 -14.76 -7.72
C LEU A 108 -35.29 -15.40 -8.82
N SER A 109 -35.71 -15.27 -10.08
CA SER A 109 -34.87 -15.66 -11.21
C SER A 109 -33.67 -14.71 -11.31
N TYR A 110 -32.46 -15.23 -11.48
CA TYR A 110 -31.27 -14.40 -11.72
C TYR A 110 -31.32 -13.70 -13.08
N ARG A 111 -31.91 -14.41 -14.04
CA ARG A 111 -31.81 -14.22 -15.48
C ARG A 111 -33.13 -13.73 -16.08
N GLY A 112 -33.03 -12.92 -17.14
CA GLY A 112 -34.16 -12.46 -17.94
C GLY A 112 -34.57 -13.54 -18.95
N LYS A 113 -35.77 -13.43 -19.53
CA LYS A 113 -36.25 -14.46 -20.49
C LYS A 113 -35.55 -14.39 -21.85
N THR A 114 -35.16 -13.19 -22.30
CA THR A 114 -34.72 -12.97 -23.68
C THR A 114 -33.49 -12.07 -23.80
N ASN A 115 -33.29 -11.08 -22.92
CA ASN A 115 -32.34 -10.00 -23.15
C ASN A 115 -31.23 -9.94 -22.10
N GLU A 116 -30.31 -10.91 -22.10
CA GLU A 116 -29.21 -10.97 -21.11
C GLU A 116 -27.90 -10.33 -21.60
N ALA A 117 -27.97 -9.65 -22.74
CA ALA A 117 -26.81 -9.12 -23.42
C ALA A 117 -26.27 -7.89 -22.69
N ALA A 118 -24.98 -7.89 -22.40
CA ALA A 118 -24.35 -6.75 -21.76
C ALA A 118 -24.25 -5.51 -22.67
N TYR A 119 -24.35 -5.70 -23.99
CA TYR A 119 -24.38 -4.62 -24.96
C TYR A 119 -25.75 -3.93 -25.08
N SER A 120 -26.80 -4.46 -24.43
CA SER A 120 -28.14 -3.86 -24.45
C SER A 120 -28.52 -3.17 -23.13
N LEU A 121 -27.60 -3.10 -22.16
CA LEU A 121 -27.87 -2.61 -20.80
C LEU A 121 -28.26 -1.13 -20.70
N ASP A 122 -28.04 -0.37 -21.75
CA ASP A 122 -28.47 1.01 -21.91
C ASP A 122 -29.92 1.13 -22.40
N ASP A 123 -30.50 0.06 -22.95
CA ASP A 123 -31.90 0.01 -23.35
C ASP A 123 -32.81 -0.35 -22.17
N SER A 124 -33.33 0.68 -21.51
CA SER A 124 -34.25 0.53 -20.37
C SER A 124 -35.60 -0.09 -20.69
N SER A 125 -35.90 -0.37 -21.98
CA SER A 125 -37.12 -1.07 -22.39
C SER A 125 -37.00 -2.59 -22.28
N LEU A 126 -35.78 -3.11 -22.16
CA LEU A 126 -35.50 -4.55 -22.10
C LEU A 126 -35.39 -5.05 -20.65
N ASP A 127 -35.93 -6.24 -20.42
CA ASP A 127 -35.74 -6.96 -19.16
C ASP A 127 -34.41 -7.74 -19.19
N HIS A 128 -33.41 -7.21 -18.48
CA HIS A 128 -32.09 -7.84 -18.32
C HIS A 128 -32.03 -8.87 -17.20
N GLY A 129 -33.14 -9.12 -16.50
CA GLY A 129 -33.20 -10.00 -15.35
C GLY A 129 -32.72 -9.35 -14.05
N ASN A 130 -33.10 -9.97 -12.93
CA ASN A 130 -32.91 -9.37 -11.61
C ASN A 130 -31.44 -9.13 -11.26
N PHE A 131 -30.51 -9.97 -11.73
CA PHE A 131 -29.09 -9.77 -11.41
C PHE A 131 -28.53 -8.49 -12.04
N LEU A 132 -28.77 -8.28 -13.32
CA LEU A 132 -28.24 -7.13 -14.06
C LEU A 132 -28.94 -5.83 -13.62
N GLU A 133 -30.27 -5.84 -13.48
CA GLU A 133 -31.04 -4.67 -13.05
C GLU A 133 -30.64 -4.19 -11.64
N ILE A 134 -30.50 -5.11 -10.68
CA ILE A 134 -30.07 -4.75 -9.31
C ILE A 134 -28.61 -4.27 -9.32
N THR A 135 -27.73 -4.90 -10.10
CA THR A 135 -26.33 -4.47 -10.22
C THR A 135 -26.22 -3.08 -10.84
N LEU A 136 -27.00 -2.79 -11.89
CA LEU A 136 -27.10 -1.47 -12.52
C LEU A 136 -27.62 -0.43 -11.53
N LEU A 137 -28.65 -0.76 -10.73
CA LEU A 137 -29.16 0.12 -9.69
C LEU A 137 -28.08 0.46 -8.65
N ILE A 138 -27.39 -0.53 -8.09
CA ILE A 138 -26.33 -0.31 -7.08
C ILE A 138 -25.20 0.52 -7.69
N SER A 139 -24.86 0.29 -8.95
CA SER A 139 -23.82 1.05 -9.67
C SER A 139 -24.14 2.55 -9.79
N LYS A 140 -25.39 2.99 -9.64
CA LYS A 140 -25.75 4.42 -9.59
C LYS A 140 -25.28 5.10 -8.30
N TYR A 141 -24.93 4.34 -7.25
CA TYR A 141 -24.57 4.86 -5.95
C TYR A 141 -23.19 4.39 -5.46
N ASP A 142 -22.73 3.21 -5.88
CA ASP A 142 -21.40 2.70 -5.50
C ASP A 142 -20.30 3.19 -6.46
N SER A 143 -19.38 4.00 -5.96
CA SER A 143 -18.25 4.55 -6.72
C SER A 143 -17.31 3.50 -7.29
N LEU A 144 -17.19 2.33 -6.66
CA LEU A 144 -16.37 1.22 -7.15
C LEU A 144 -17.02 0.54 -8.37
N LEU A 145 -18.35 0.55 -8.44
CA LEU A 145 -19.13 0.02 -9.58
C LEU A 145 -19.38 1.08 -10.67
N LYS A 146 -19.10 2.36 -10.40
CA LYS A 146 -19.14 3.45 -11.41
C LYS A 146 -17.89 3.53 -12.28
N GLY A 147 -16.74 3.09 -11.76
CA GLY A 147 -15.46 3.23 -12.45
C GLY A 147 -15.34 2.39 -13.74
N PRO A 148 -14.25 2.56 -14.52
CA PRO A 148 -14.00 1.84 -15.77
C PRO A 148 -13.97 0.30 -15.64
N GLY A 149 -13.99 -0.25 -14.42
CA GLY A 149 -14.22 -1.68 -14.17
C GLY A 149 -15.65 -2.16 -14.45
N ARG A 150 -16.62 -1.24 -14.63
CA ARG A 150 -18.00 -1.56 -15.00
C ARG A 150 -18.07 -2.24 -16.37
N ASP A 151 -17.31 -1.73 -17.34
CA ASP A 151 -17.32 -2.27 -18.70
C ASP A 151 -16.62 -3.64 -18.77
N TYR A 152 -15.53 -3.86 -18.04
CA TYR A 152 -14.84 -5.15 -18.07
C TYR A 152 -15.60 -6.30 -17.39
N LEU A 153 -16.33 -6.02 -16.30
CA LEU A 153 -17.03 -7.05 -15.53
C LEU A 153 -18.46 -7.30 -16.01
N ILE A 154 -19.10 -6.28 -16.61
CA ILE A 154 -20.47 -6.41 -17.10
C ILE A 154 -20.49 -6.60 -18.62
N ARG A 155 -19.73 -5.85 -19.41
CA ARG A 155 -19.68 -5.97 -20.89
C ARG A 155 -18.71 -7.03 -21.40
N GLY A 156 -18.59 -8.14 -20.68
CA GLY A 156 -17.56 -9.18 -20.86
C GLY A 156 -17.03 -9.34 -22.29
N ASN A 157 -15.72 -9.12 -22.46
CA ASN A 157 -14.95 -9.76 -23.54
C ASN A 157 -14.67 -11.22 -23.10
N ILE A 158 -15.70 -12.06 -23.18
CA ILE A 158 -15.56 -13.52 -23.37
C ILE A 158 -16.25 -13.82 -24.69
#